data_AF-A0AAD7B450-F1
#
_entry.id   AF-A0AAD7B450-F1
#
_cell.length_a   1.000
_cell.length_b   1.000
_cell.length_c   1.000
_cell.angle_alpha   90.00
_cell.angle_beta   90.00
_cell.angle_gamma   90.00
#
_symmetry.space_group_name_H-M   'P 1'
#
loop_
_entity.id
_entity.type
_entity.pdbx_description
1 polymer ?
#
loop_
_entity_poly.entity_id
_entity_poly.type
_entity_poly.pdbx_seq_one_letter_code
_entity_poly.pdbx_strand_id
1 'polypeptide(L)'
;MSALDKPPSPATAKDGLRGKVIIGLTISGVILSAGVLILSGCMAFHSRARRHLDRVSFRLLVYTLAAHIVFGVLGPVTDLYLFPGWQCSFLAFVVNVALLFSAALFFCMALNLVLVLVYNINGRKMEKYYVLGSALVSAICLGSAYACDQLGWDDKNKICWYGQEDSPARLSWVVGTQMFWMLLFAIGELVAFLIIVGHLLVYMFPMRKDPSESPSVSSRCSQATSRGAGLTIVAFRGIILRIGIYPLVSCITNLTSTFLSIYQLKHQPAEGAPLSGSGAMPLLLGLSIYAARPLIYGAIAITDPSFIRALRALRRRPRLSSVGSTSTGTQTTSACLTTVLTFDSELLVDSNASIRTLPFHSSSRRGAGNEHELGFDTWPEERRSNGSSMLDSDVESVRAAPSTIQKEVGDTGDVEHGLGVELCDAPGQRDVARHI
;
A
#
# COMPACT_ATOMS: atom_id res chain seq x y z
N MET A 1 -44.14 17.97 32.05
CA MET A 1 -43.83 16.54 31.87
C MET A 1 -44.59 16.00 30.65
N SER A 2 -44.37 16.63 29.49
CA SER A 2 -45.02 16.31 28.21
C SER A 2 -44.04 16.60 27.07
N ALA A 3 -42.95 15.84 27.02
CA ALA A 3 -42.05 15.77 25.87
C ALA A 3 -42.31 14.44 25.15
N LEU A 4 -43.59 14.16 24.88
CA LEU A 4 -44.06 12.93 24.23
C LEU A 4 -44.08 13.14 22.71
N ASP A 5 -43.44 12.21 22.00
CA ASP A 5 -43.66 11.88 20.58
C ASP A 5 -43.59 13.02 19.56
N LYS A 6 -42.38 13.58 19.38
CA LYS A 6 -42.07 14.15 18.06
C LYS A 6 -41.68 12.99 17.14
N PRO A 7 -42.46 12.66 16.09
CA PRO A 7 -42.12 11.57 15.18
C PRO A 7 -40.70 11.79 14.62
N PRO A 8 -39.88 10.74 14.53
CA PRO A 8 -38.52 10.85 14.04
C PRO A 8 -38.54 11.53 12.68
N SER A 9 -37.85 12.68 12.57
CA SER A 9 -37.84 13.44 11.34
C SER A 9 -37.30 12.56 10.21
N PRO A 10 -37.80 12.67 8.97
CA PRO A 10 -37.35 11.86 7.83
C PRO A 10 -35.84 11.98 7.52
N ALA A 11 -35.13 12.93 8.15
CA ALA A 11 -33.66 12.99 8.11
C ALA A 11 -33.00 11.79 8.83
N THR A 12 -33.55 11.34 9.96
CA THR A 12 -32.96 10.24 10.75
C THR A 12 -32.99 8.90 10.02
N ALA A 13 -33.95 8.69 9.11
CA ALA A 13 -34.06 7.47 8.31
C ALA A 13 -32.95 7.35 7.26
N LYS A 14 -32.53 8.47 6.64
CA LYS A 14 -31.44 8.48 5.63
C LYS A 14 -30.08 8.26 6.28
N ASP A 15 -29.87 8.81 7.48
CA ASP A 15 -28.63 8.63 8.23
C ASP A 15 -28.45 7.17 8.67
N GLY A 16 -29.56 6.50 9.02
CA GLY A 16 -29.56 5.07 9.34
C GLY A 16 -29.12 4.17 8.17
N LEU A 17 -29.49 4.48 6.92
CA LEU A 17 -29.08 3.67 5.77
C LEU A 17 -27.58 3.81 5.49
N ARG A 18 -27.03 5.02 5.61
CA ARG A 18 -25.60 5.30 5.37
C ARG A 18 -24.71 4.55 6.36
N GLY A 19 -25.03 4.66 7.64
CA GLY A 19 -24.32 3.92 8.70
C GLY A 19 -24.34 2.42 8.45
N LYS A 20 -25.50 1.86 8.07
CA LYS A 20 -25.65 0.43 7.75
C LYS A 20 -24.75 -0.02 6.60
N VAL A 21 -24.64 0.77 5.52
CA VAL A 21 -23.77 0.44 4.38
C VAL A 21 -22.30 0.46 4.77
N ILE A 22 -21.86 1.51 5.45
CA ILE A 22 -20.46 1.67 5.90
C ILE A 22 -20.05 0.56 6.85
N ILE A 23 -20.88 0.27 7.86
CA ILE A 23 -20.66 -0.80 8.82
C ILE A 23 -20.64 -2.16 8.10
N GLY A 24 -21.59 -2.41 7.19
CA GLY A 24 -21.67 -3.65 6.42
C GLY A 24 -20.43 -3.91 5.57
N LEU A 25 -19.93 -2.88 4.86
CA LEU A 25 -18.70 -2.96 4.07
C LEU A 25 -17.47 -3.22 4.95
N THR A 26 -17.37 -2.50 6.07
CA THR A 26 -16.25 -2.61 7.00
C THR A 26 -16.19 -3.99 7.65
N ILE A 27 -17.31 -4.48 8.20
CA ILE A 27 -17.39 -5.81 8.82
C ILE A 27 -17.05 -6.90 7.80
N SER A 28 -17.64 -6.84 6.62
CA SER A 28 -17.37 -7.82 5.56
C SER A 28 -15.89 -7.81 5.16
N GLY A 29 -15.29 -6.62 5.06
CA GLY A 29 -13.88 -6.47 4.73
C GLY A 29 -12.94 -6.98 5.81
N VAL A 30 -13.25 -6.74 7.10
CA VAL A 30 -12.49 -7.24 8.24
C VAL A 30 -12.56 -8.77 8.29
N ILE A 31 -13.75 -9.36 8.15
CA ILE A 31 -13.93 -10.83 8.14
C ILE A 31 -13.14 -11.45 7.00
N LEU A 32 -13.23 -10.88 5.80
CA LEU A 32 -12.50 -11.38 4.64
C LEU A 32 -10.99 -11.31 4.83
N SER A 33 -10.49 -10.16 5.28
CA SER A 33 -9.06 -9.93 5.53
C SER A 33 -8.53 -10.85 6.63
N ALA A 34 -9.26 -11.00 7.73
CA ALA A 34 -8.91 -11.89 8.83
C ALA A 34 -8.88 -13.35 8.36
N GLY A 35 -9.88 -13.78 7.57
CA GLY A 35 -9.89 -15.12 6.98
C GLY A 35 -8.67 -15.38 6.10
N VAL A 36 -8.26 -14.42 5.26
CA VAL A 36 -7.05 -14.52 4.45
C VAL A 36 -5.79 -14.60 5.31
N LEU A 37 -5.67 -13.79 6.36
CA LEU A 37 -4.52 -13.83 7.27
C LEU A 37 -4.42 -15.15 8.01
N ILE A 38 -5.54 -15.66 8.54
CA ILE A 38 -5.59 -16.95 9.24
C ILE A 38 -5.17 -18.07 8.28
N LEU A 39 -5.75 -18.13 7.08
CA LEU A 39 -5.37 -19.13 6.07
C LEU A 39 -3.90 -19.01 5.66
N SER A 40 -3.39 -17.79 5.50
CA SER A 40 -1.99 -17.54 5.18
C SER A 40 -1.06 -18.01 6.30
N GLY A 41 -1.44 -17.77 7.56
CA GLY A 41 -0.74 -18.28 8.74
C GLY A 41 -0.74 -19.81 8.79
N CYS A 42 -1.89 -20.45 8.61
CA CYS A 42 -2.02 -21.91 8.53
C CYS A 42 -1.12 -22.50 7.43
N MET A 43 -1.09 -21.88 6.25
CA MET A 43 -0.23 -22.30 5.14
C MET A 43 1.26 -22.06 5.42
N ALA A 44 1.61 -21.04 6.21
CA ALA A 44 2.99 -20.77 6.61
C ALA A 44 3.58 -21.86 7.52
N PHE A 45 2.74 -22.54 8.32
CA PHE A 45 3.15 -23.70 9.13
C PHE A 45 3.42 -24.96 8.30
N HIS A 46 2.89 -25.06 7.08
CA HIS A 46 3.09 -26.23 6.22
C HIS A 46 4.27 -26.02 5.25
N SER A 47 5.34 -26.81 5.39
CA SER A 47 6.60 -26.65 4.64
C SER A 47 6.43 -26.64 3.11
N ARG A 48 5.51 -27.45 2.56
CA ARG A 48 5.21 -27.48 1.13
C ARG A 48 4.51 -26.21 0.65
N ALA A 49 3.51 -25.74 1.38
CA ALA A 49 2.74 -24.54 1.02
C ALA A 49 3.58 -23.27 1.21
N ARG A 50 4.44 -23.23 2.25
CA ARG A 50 5.32 -22.10 2.57
C ARG A 50 6.22 -21.67 1.40
N ARG A 51 6.69 -22.61 0.59
CA ARG A 51 7.53 -22.30 -0.59
C ARG A 51 6.80 -21.41 -1.60
N HIS A 52 5.49 -21.59 -1.74
CA HIS A 52 4.68 -20.75 -2.63
C HIS A 52 4.37 -19.37 -2.02
N LEU A 53 4.46 -19.22 -0.70
CA LEU A 53 4.22 -17.96 0.01
C LEU A 53 5.48 -17.12 0.25
N ASP A 54 6.69 -17.62 -0.06
CA ASP A 54 7.98 -16.93 0.18
C ASP A 54 8.22 -15.71 -0.73
N ARG A 55 7.16 -15.20 -1.35
CA ARG A 55 7.21 -14.05 -2.23
C ARG A 55 7.10 -12.76 -1.42
N VAL A 56 8.08 -11.87 -1.60
CA VAL A 56 8.15 -10.56 -0.92
C VAL A 56 6.85 -9.76 -1.08
N SER A 57 6.32 -9.61 -2.31
CA SER A 57 5.06 -8.89 -2.54
C SER A 57 3.88 -9.50 -1.77
N PHE A 58 3.83 -10.83 -1.60
CA PHE A 58 2.76 -11.48 -0.83
C PHE A 58 2.94 -11.22 0.68
N ARG A 59 4.17 -11.21 1.20
CA ARG A 59 4.44 -10.83 2.59
C ARG A 59 4.07 -9.38 2.89
N LEU A 60 4.43 -8.45 1.98
CA LEU A 60 4.03 -7.05 2.09
C LEU A 60 2.50 -6.89 2.07
N LEU A 61 1.80 -7.67 1.23
CA LEU A 61 0.34 -7.73 1.22
C LEU A 61 -0.24 -8.22 2.55
N VAL A 62 0.36 -9.24 3.17
CA VAL A 62 -0.04 -9.73 4.50
C VAL A 62 0.11 -8.65 5.57
N TYR A 63 1.22 -7.90 5.59
CA TYR A 63 1.39 -6.76 6.49
C TYR A 63 0.36 -5.66 6.25
N THR A 64 0.03 -5.43 4.98
CA THR A 64 -0.98 -4.45 4.57
C THR A 64 -2.39 -4.85 5.02
N LEU A 65 -2.75 -6.13 4.87
CA LEU A 65 -4.02 -6.67 5.38
C LEU A 65 -4.12 -6.55 6.90
N ALA A 66 -3.03 -6.81 7.63
CA ALA A 66 -3.01 -6.64 9.08
C ALA A 66 -3.28 -5.19 9.48
N ALA A 67 -2.65 -4.22 8.81
CA ALA A 67 -2.93 -2.80 9.02
C ALA A 67 -4.40 -2.43 8.68
N HIS A 68 -4.96 -3.01 7.62
CA HIS A 68 -6.37 -2.78 7.26
C HIS A 68 -7.37 -3.41 8.24
N ILE A 69 -7.02 -4.50 8.91
CA ILE A 69 -7.85 -5.04 10.01
C ILE A 69 -7.85 -4.06 11.18
N VAL A 70 -6.67 -3.53 11.57
CA VAL A 70 -6.58 -2.52 12.62
C VAL A 70 -7.44 -1.31 12.27
N PHE A 71 -7.31 -0.79 11.05
CA PHE A 71 -8.15 0.30 10.55
C PHE A 71 -9.65 -0.05 10.57
N GLY A 72 -10.04 -1.22 10.05
CA GLY A 72 -11.44 -1.63 9.95
C GLY A 72 -12.09 -1.95 11.30
N VAL A 73 -11.33 -2.34 12.32
CA VAL A 73 -11.84 -2.55 13.68
C VAL A 73 -11.90 -1.22 14.44
N LEU A 74 -10.85 -0.42 14.39
CA LEU A 74 -10.75 0.79 15.20
C LEU A 74 -11.52 1.99 14.59
N GLY A 75 -11.73 2.03 13.28
CA GLY A 75 -12.50 3.10 12.61
C GLY A 75 -13.95 3.20 13.10
N PRO A 76 -14.75 2.11 13.11
CA PRO A 76 -16.08 2.17 13.71
C PRO A 76 -16.05 2.52 15.20
N VAL A 77 -14.98 2.14 15.92
CA VAL A 77 -14.83 2.50 17.34
C VAL A 77 -14.58 4.01 17.51
N THR A 78 -13.85 4.68 16.60
CA THR A 78 -13.70 6.15 16.63
C THR A 78 -15.02 6.88 16.43
N ASP A 79 -15.93 6.29 15.64
CA ASP A 79 -17.25 6.88 15.37
C ASP A 79 -18.25 6.64 16.50
N LEU A 80 -18.05 5.58 17.30
CA LEU A 80 -18.90 5.25 18.46
C LEU A 80 -18.45 5.92 19.75
N TYR A 81 -17.23 6.47 19.79
CA TYR A 81 -16.72 7.13 20.97
C TYR A 81 -17.42 8.48 21.14
N LEU A 82 -18.08 8.71 22.28
CA LEU A 82 -18.93 9.89 22.50
C LEU A 82 -18.28 10.99 23.37
N PHE A 83 -17.06 10.75 23.88
CA PHE A 83 -16.48 11.59 24.91
C PHE A 83 -15.09 12.11 24.52
N PRO A 84 -14.78 13.37 24.82
CA PRO A 84 -13.41 13.89 24.69
C PRO A 84 -12.49 13.20 25.70
N GLY A 85 -11.25 12.92 25.29
CA GLY A 85 -10.23 12.33 26.16
C GLY A 85 -9.02 11.80 25.41
N TRP A 86 -7.96 11.45 26.13
CA TRP A 86 -6.70 10.96 25.55
C TRP A 86 -6.88 9.69 24.69
N GLN A 87 -7.89 8.87 25.01
CA GLN A 87 -8.24 7.66 24.26
C GLN A 87 -8.71 7.99 22.85
N CYS A 88 -9.44 9.10 22.68
CA CYS A 88 -9.93 9.59 21.39
C CYS A 88 -8.76 9.99 20.48
N SER A 89 -7.83 10.79 21.01
CA SER A 89 -6.59 11.18 20.32
C SER A 89 -5.73 9.98 19.95
N PHE A 90 -5.54 9.04 20.88
CA PHE A 90 -4.75 7.83 20.65
C PHE A 90 -5.38 6.93 19.58
N LEU A 91 -6.70 6.76 19.61
CA LEU A 91 -7.41 5.95 18.63
C LEU A 91 -7.34 6.56 17.23
N ALA A 92 -7.55 7.88 17.12
CA ALA A 92 -7.36 8.63 15.88
C ALA A 92 -5.92 8.50 15.36
N PHE A 93 -4.91 8.56 16.24
CA PHE A 93 -3.52 8.32 15.90
C PHE A 93 -3.29 6.92 15.31
N VAL A 94 -3.73 5.86 16.00
CA VAL A 94 -3.52 4.48 15.54
C VAL A 94 -4.21 4.22 14.21
N VAL A 95 -5.46 4.70 14.03
CA VAL A 95 -6.21 4.56 12.77
C VAL A 95 -5.46 5.23 11.61
N ASN A 96 -4.95 6.45 11.82
CA ASN A 96 -4.23 7.18 10.79
C ASN A 96 -2.84 6.60 10.49
N VAL A 97 -2.12 6.12 11.51
CA VAL A 97 -0.84 5.39 11.33
C VAL A 97 -1.06 4.13 10.52
N ALA A 98 -2.07 3.32 10.85
CA ALA A 98 -2.39 2.10 10.11
C ALA A 98 -2.73 2.40 8.64
N LEU A 99 -3.50 3.46 8.40
CA LEU A 99 -3.86 3.90 7.06
C LEU A 99 -2.64 4.34 6.25
N LEU A 100 -1.79 5.23 6.79
CA LEU A 100 -0.60 5.71 6.08
C LEU A 100 0.44 4.59 5.88
N PHE A 101 0.63 3.73 6.88
CA PHE A 101 1.50 2.55 6.80
C PHE A 101 1.06 1.60 5.67
N SER A 102 -0.25 1.33 5.57
CA SER A 102 -0.80 0.48 4.51
C SER A 102 -0.53 1.04 3.11
N ALA A 103 -0.70 2.37 2.92
CA ALA A 103 -0.43 3.03 1.65
C ALA A 103 1.07 3.01 1.28
N ALA A 104 1.95 3.25 2.26
CA ALA A 104 3.39 3.15 2.06
C ALA A 104 3.83 1.73 1.64
N LEU A 105 3.20 0.68 2.21
CA LEU A 105 3.46 -0.70 1.82
C LEU A 105 2.99 -1.02 0.39
N PHE A 106 1.86 -0.48 -0.07
CA PHE A 106 1.43 -0.64 -1.46
C PHE A 106 2.40 0.03 -2.44
N PHE A 107 2.87 1.23 -2.11
CA PHE A 107 3.94 1.88 -2.86
C PHE A 107 5.21 1.03 -2.88
N CYS A 108 5.64 0.47 -1.74
CA CYS A 108 6.78 -0.46 -1.67
C CYS A 108 6.56 -1.73 -2.52
N MET A 109 5.33 -2.25 -2.60
CA MET A 109 5.00 -3.36 -3.49
C MET A 109 5.19 -2.98 -4.97
N ALA A 110 4.78 -1.77 -5.37
CA ALA A 110 5.01 -1.24 -6.71
C ALA A 110 6.51 -1.09 -7.02
N LEU A 111 7.26 -0.47 -6.10
CA LEU A 111 8.71 -0.32 -6.21
C LEU A 111 9.42 -1.67 -6.31
N ASN A 112 9.02 -2.66 -5.51
CA ASN A 112 9.61 -3.98 -5.56
C ASN A 112 9.38 -4.65 -6.92
N LEU A 113 8.24 -4.43 -7.58
CA LEU A 113 8.02 -4.92 -8.94
C LEU A 113 8.93 -4.25 -9.95
N VAL A 114 9.12 -2.93 -9.88
CA VAL A 114 10.07 -2.20 -10.74
C VAL A 114 11.49 -2.72 -10.51
N LEU A 115 11.93 -2.82 -9.26
CA LEU A 115 13.28 -3.26 -8.89
C LEU A 115 13.57 -4.69 -9.35
N VAL A 116 12.62 -5.61 -9.20
CA VAL A 116 12.80 -7.00 -9.61
C VAL A 116 12.69 -7.17 -11.13
N LEU A 117 11.74 -6.50 -11.79
CA LEU A 117 11.48 -6.71 -13.23
C LEU A 117 12.41 -5.91 -14.14
N VAL A 118 12.69 -4.65 -13.79
CA VAL A 118 13.47 -3.74 -14.64
C VAL A 118 14.95 -3.77 -14.26
N TYR A 119 15.24 -3.71 -12.96
CA TYR A 119 16.62 -3.60 -12.47
C TYR A 119 17.22 -4.95 -12.04
N ASN A 120 16.44 -6.03 -12.05
CA ASN A 120 16.87 -7.38 -11.62
C ASN A 120 17.49 -7.40 -10.20
N ILE A 121 17.03 -6.53 -9.31
CA ILE A 121 17.50 -6.44 -7.92
C ILE A 121 16.76 -7.45 -7.05
N ASN A 122 17.47 -8.10 -6.13
CA ASN A 122 16.90 -9.07 -5.21
C ASN A 122 15.99 -8.41 -4.16
N GLY A 123 14.68 -8.44 -4.41
CA GLY A 123 13.66 -7.87 -3.50
C GLY A 123 13.65 -8.45 -2.08
N ARG A 124 14.20 -9.65 -1.85
CA ARG A 124 14.20 -10.29 -0.52
C ARG A 124 15.03 -9.54 0.51
N LYS A 125 16.14 -8.92 0.08
CA LYS A 125 16.97 -8.09 0.96
C LYS A 125 16.29 -6.75 1.29
N MET A 126 15.47 -6.25 0.35
CA MET A 126 14.81 -4.95 0.46
C MET A 126 13.59 -4.96 1.40
N GLU A 127 13.00 -6.12 1.67
CA GLU A 127 11.79 -6.25 2.48
C GLU A 127 11.89 -5.59 3.86
N LYS A 128 13.00 -5.78 4.57
CA LYS A 128 13.21 -5.19 5.90
C LYS A 128 13.16 -3.66 5.83
N TYR A 129 13.75 -3.09 4.78
CA TYR A 129 13.76 -1.65 4.55
C TYR A 129 12.39 -1.11 4.16
N TYR A 130 11.61 -1.86 3.37
CA TYR A 130 10.24 -1.47 3.02
C TYR A 130 9.35 -1.38 4.26
N VAL A 131 9.39 -2.40 5.12
CA VAL A 131 8.56 -2.43 6.34
C VAL A 131 9.04 -1.38 7.34
N LEU A 132 10.34 -1.31 7.61
CA LEU A 132 10.90 -0.33 8.54
C LEU A 132 10.70 1.10 8.05
N GLY A 133 10.98 1.38 6.78
CA GLY A 133 10.78 2.70 6.17
C GLY A 133 9.31 3.13 6.20
N SER A 134 8.39 2.22 5.86
CA SER A 134 6.95 2.51 5.92
C SER A 134 6.49 2.82 7.35
N ALA A 135 6.98 2.07 8.34
CA ALA A 135 6.65 2.28 9.75
C ALA A 135 7.23 3.59 10.29
N LEU A 136 8.47 3.93 9.93
CA LEU A 136 9.10 5.19 10.32
C LEU A 136 8.40 6.39 9.70
N VAL A 137 8.09 6.35 8.40
CA VAL A 137 7.38 7.43 7.72
C VAL A 137 6.00 7.64 8.35
N SER A 138 5.22 6.57 8.59
CA SER A 138 3.90 6.72 9.20
C SER A 138 3.97 7.21 10.65
N ALA A 139 4.92 6.70 11.44
CA ALA A 139 5.09 7.11 12.83
C ALA A 139 5.58 8.56 12.95
N ILE A 140 6.50 9.02 12.10
CA ILE A 140 6.99 10.41 12.15
C ILE A 140 5.88 11.38 11.73
N CYS A 141 5.21 11.11 10.60
CA CYS A 141 4.21 12.04 10.06
C CYS A 141 2.97 12.19 10.95
N LEU A 142 2.47 11.10 11.54
CA LEU A 142 1.31 11.16 12.44
C LEU A 142 1.73 11.38 13.89
N GLY A 143 2.94 10.99 14.26
CA GLY A 143 3.51 11.24 15.59
C GLY A 143 3.69 12.72 15.84
N SER A 144 4.08 13.52 14.82
CA SER A 144 4.15 14.97 14.96
C SER A 144 2.78 15.61 15.21
N ALA A 145 1.73 15.13 14.52
CA ALA A 145 0.36 15.60 14.75
C ALA A 145 -0.14 15.25 16.15
N TYR A 146 0.15 14.02 16.60
CA TYR A 146 -0.20 13.54 17.93
C TYR A 146 0.54 14.31 19.03
N ALA A 147 1.85 14.54 18.87
CA ALA A 147 2.69 15.26 19.83
C ALA A 147 2.33 16.75 19.96
N CYS A 148 1.71 17.34 18.93
CA CYS A 148 1.24 18.72 18.94
C CYS A 148 -0.24 18.85 19.34
N ASP A 149 -0.84 17.80 19.92
CA ASP A 149 -2.26 17.75 20.34
C ASP A 149 -3.26 18.11 19.22
N GLN A 150 -2.89 17.82 17.97
CA GLN A 150 -3.76 18.11 16.81
C GLN A 150 -4.81 17.02 16.58
N LEU A 151 -4.56 15.82 17.10
CA LEU A 151 -5.48 14.70 17.08
C LEU A 151 -6.31 14.70 18.36
N GLY A 152 -7.63 14.65 18.24
CA GLY A 152 -8.56 14.75 19.37
C GLY A 152 -10.02 14.67 18.96
N TRP A 153 -10.87 15.23 19.81
CA TRP A 153 -12.31 15.28 19.60
C TRP A 153 -12.67 16.39 18.61
N ASP A 154 -13.35 16.05 17.51
CA ASP A 154 -13.90 17.04 16.56
C ASP A 154 -15.32 17.40 16.97
N ASP A 155 -15.50 18.56 17.61
CA ASP A 155 -16.79 18.98 18.13
C ASP A 155 -17.87 19.20 17.06
N LYS A 156 -17.47 19.46 15.82
CA LYS A 156 -18.38 19.68 14.70
C LYS A 156 -18.97 18.37 14.19
N ASN A 157 -18.13 17.35 14.05
CA ASN A 157 -18.52 16.05 13.52
C ASN A 157 -18.87 15.03 14.60
N LYS A 158 -18.58 15.32 15.88
CA LYS A 158 -18.76 14.43 17.03
C LYS A 158 -18.06 13.08 16.84
N ILE A 159 -16.83 13.13 16.32
CA ILE A 159 -15.96 11.96 16.07
C ILE A 159 -14.54 12.22 16.58
N CYS A 160 -13.79 11.14 16.80
CA CYS A 160 -12.36 11.21 17.08
C CYS A 160 -11.55 11.42 15.79
N TRP A 161 -11.04 12.63 15.59
CA TRP A 161 -10.29 13.03 14.39
C TRP A 161 -9.26 14.13 14.69
N TYR A 162 -9.15 15.15 13.84
CA TYR A 162 -8.37 16.37 14.09
C TYR A 162 -9.25 17.36 14.83
N GLY A 163 -8.87 17.72 16.06
CA GLY A 163 -9.75 18.42 17.00
C GLY A 163 -9.84 19.94 16.82
N GLN A 164 -8.98 20.55 16.00
CA GLN A 164 -8.94 22.00 15.87
C GLN A 164 -10.14 22.53 15.06
N GLU A 165 -10.90 23.45 15.66
CA GLU A 165 -12.06 24.10 15.03
C GLU A 165 -11.64 24.96 13.83
N ASP A 166 -12.26 24.70 12.66
CA ASP A 166 -12.32 25.46 11.39
C ASP A 166 -11.13 26.41 11.05
N SER A 167 -9.92 26.03 11.45
CA SER A 167 -8.72 26.85 11.27
C SER A 167 -7.96 26.40 10.02
N PRO A 168 -7.36 27.34 9.26
CA PRO A 168 -6.36 26.99 8.23
C PRO A 168 -5.22 26.12 8.77
N ALA A 169 -4.98 26.13 10.09
CA ALA A 169 -4.05 25.24 10.75
C ALA A 169 -4.49 23.76 10.66
N ARG A 170 -5.77 23.43 10.89
CA ARG A 170 -6.30 22.06 10.73
C ARG A 170 -6.08 21.54 9.31
N LEU A 171 -6.38 22.37 8.31
CA LEU A 171 -6.13 22.05 6.91
C LEU A 171 -4.65 21.73 6.68
N SER A 172 -3.77 22.58 7.19
CA SER A 172 -2.31 22.42 7.05
C SER A 172 -1.83 21.13 7.69
N TRP A 173 -2.34 20.77 8.88
CA TRP A 173 -2.03 19.52 9.55
C TRP A 173 -2.52 18.31 8.76
N VAL A 174 -3.80 18.25 8.40
CA VAL A 174 -4.37 17.12 7.62
C VAL A 174 -3.64 16.93 6.29
N VAL A 175 -3.30 18.04 5.62
CA VAL A 175 -2.55 17.99 4.36
C VAL A 175 -1.12 17.50 4.58
N GLY A 176 -0.38 18.09 5.54
CA GLY A 176 1.04 17.81 5.76
C GLY A 176 1.33 16.43 6.34
N THR A 177 0.44 15.89 7.17
CA THR A 177 0.68 14.64 7.90
C THR A 177 0.16 13.41 7.14
N GLN A 178 -0.86 13.60 6.28
CA GLN A 178 -1.58 12.49 5.66
C GLN A 178 -1.82 12.68 4.17
N MET A 179 -2.56 13.71 3.73
CA MET A 179 -3.01 13.79 2.33
C MET A 179 -1.85 13.94 1.34
N PHE A 180 -0.85 14.75 1.68
CA PHE A 180 0.36 14.91 0.87
C PHE A 180 1.07 13.58 0.64
N TRP A 181 1.28 12.80 1.70
CA TRP A 181 1.98 11.51 1.64
C TRP A 181 1.17 10.45 0.91
N MET A 182 -0.14 10.38 1.15
CA MET A 182 -1.05 9.48 0.43
C MET A 182 -1.04 9.76 -1.07
N LEU A 183 -1.04 11.04 -1.45
CA LEU A 183 -0.95 11.47 -2.85
C LEU A 183 0.42 11.12 -3.44
N LEU A 184 1.51 11.36 -2.70
CA LEU A 184 2.87 11.05 -3.12
C LEU A 184 3.03 9.55 -3.39
N PHE A 185 2.54 8.69 -2.49
CA PHE A 185 2.55 7.24 -2.68
C PHE A 185 1.71 6.82 -3.88
N ALA A 186 0.52 7.39 -4.07
CA ALA A 186 -0.33 7.06 -5.20
C ALA A 186 0.28 7.48 -6.55
N ILE A 187 0.95 8.63 -6.61
CA ILE A 187 1.71 9.07 -7.80
C ILE A 187 2.89 8.14 -8.03
N GLY A 188 3.63 7.76 -6.98
CA GLY A 188 4.72 6.81 -7.06
C GLY A 188 4.28 5.43 -7.57
N GLU A 189 3.13 4.93 -7.11
CA GLU A 189 2.50 3.70 -7.62
C GLU A 189 2.15 3.82 -9.10
N LEU A 190 1.58 4.95 -9.52
CA LEU A 190 1.26 5.21 -10.92
C LEU A 190 2.51 5.22 -11.81
N VAL A 191 3.56 5.92 -11.39
CA VAL A 191 4.85 5.97 -12.12
C VAL A 191 5.46 4.57 -12.21
N ALA A 192 5.50 3.83 -11.09
CA ALA A 192 5.99 2.46 -11.07
C ALA A 192 5.19 1.54 -12.01
N PHE A 193 3.86 1.68 -12.01
CA PHE A 193 2.98 0.93 -12.92
C PHE A 193 3.26 1.27 -14.39
N LEU A 194 3.40 2.55 -14.74
CA LEU A 194 3.73 2.99 -16.10
C LEU A 194 5.09 2.45 -16.55
N ILE A 195 6.11 2.43 -15.67
CA ILE A 195 7.42 1.84 -15.96
C ILE A 195 7.28 0.34 -16.24
N ILE A 196 6.55 -0.40 -15.42
CA ILE A 196 6.35 -1.84 -15.60
C ILE A 196 5.62 -2.13 -16.92
N VAL A 197 4.54 -1.38 -17.22
CA VAL A 197 3.79 -1.54 -18.47
C VAL A 197 4.66 -1.17 -19.67
N GLY A 198 5.38 -0.06 -19.62
CA GLY A 198 6.29 0.38 -20.68
C GLY A 198 7.37 -0.66 -20.96
N HIS A 199 7.99 -1.21 -19.90
CA HIS A 199 8.95 -2.31 -20.01
C HIS A 199 8.30 -3.54 -20.66
N LEU A 200 7.14 -3.99 -20.20
CA LEU A 200 6.43 -5.12 -20.81
C LEU A 200 6.09 -4.88 -22.29
N LEU A 201 5.67 -3.67 -22.65
CA LEU A 201 5.35 -3.30 -24.03
C LEU A 201 6.60 -3.35 -24.92
N VAL A 202 7.71 -2.74 -24.49
CA VAL A 202 8.98 -2.75 -25.23
C VAL A 202 9.49 -4.18 -25.45
N TYR A 203 9.36 -5.07 -24.47
CA TYR A 203 9.74 -6.48 -24.63
C TYR A 203 8.80 -7.26 -25.57
N MET A 204 7.55 -6.83 -25.75
CA MET A 204 6.60 -7.51 -26.62
C MET A 204 6.71 -7.11 -28.10
N PHE A 205 7.10 -5.87 -28.42
CA PHE A 205 7.12 -5.39 -29.81
C PHE A 205 8.15 -6.09 -30.74
N PRO A 206 9.36 -6.49 -30.31
CA PRO A 206 10.35 -7.14 -31.17
C PRO A 206 9.93 -8.52 -31.69
N MET A 207 9.05 -9.24 -30.99
CA MET A 207 8.65 -10.61 -31.33
C MET A 207 7.60 -10.70 -32.45
N ARG A 208 7.09 -9.56 -32.97
CA ARG A 208 6.00 -9.54 -33.96
C ARG A 208 6.46 -9.26 -35.39
N LYS A 209 7.74 -8.93 -35.61
CA LYS A 209 8.32 -8.75 -36.95
C LYS A 209 9.09 -10.00 -37.31
N ASP A 210 8.41 -10.98 -37.90
CA ASP A 210 8.93 -11.84 -39.00
C ASP A 210 7.81 -12.69 -39.64
N PRO A 211 6.86 -12.08 -40.36
CA PRO A 211 6.12 -12.77 -41.40
C PRO A 211 6.49 -12.17 -42.77
N SER A 212 7.69 -12.48 -43.27
CA SER A 212 8.09 -12.14 -44.65
C SER A 212 9.11 -13.16 -45.13
N GLU A 213 8.60 -14.30 -45.60
CA GLU A 213 8.80 -14.73 -46.99
C GLU A 213 10.24 -15.15 -47.35
N SER A 214 10.46 -16.46 -47.33
CA SER A 214 11.27 -17.13 -48.34
C SER A 214 10.60 -18.47 -48.66
N PRO A 215 9.77 -18.54 -49.71
CA PRO A 215 9.22 -19.79 -50.19
C PRO A 215 10.33 -20.53 -50.96
N SER A 216 11.18 -21.27 -50.26
CA SER A 216 12.09 -22.21 -50.92
C SER A 216 12.13 -23.54 -50.18
N VAL A 217 11.15 -24.37 -50.54
CA VAL A 217 11.30 -25.77 -50.97
C VAL A 217 12.23 -26.66 -50.12
N SER A 218 11.59 -27.65 -49.48
CA SER A 218 12.13 -28.99 -49.20
C SER A 218 13.18 -29.14 -48.09
N SER A 219 12.71 -29.37 -46.87
CA SER A 219 13.29 -30.41 -46.01
C SER A 219 12.26 -30.90 -44.99
N ARG A 220 11.68 -32.08 -45.27
CA ARG A 220 10.84 -32.84 -44.33
C ARG A 220 11.73 -33.40 -43.22
N CYS A 221 11.16 -33.54 -42.03
CA CYS A 221 11.68 -34.27 -40.86
C CYS A 221 12.57 -33.44 -39.91
N SER A 222 11.94 -32.84 -38.87
CA SER A 222 12.47 -32.59 -37.50
C SER A 222 11.67 -31.48 -36.77
N GLN A 223 10.34 -31.47 -36.88
CA GLN A 223 9.49 -30.31 -36.52
C GLN A 223 8.59 -30.55 -35.28
N ALA A 224 9.09 -31.25 -34.25
CA ALA A 224 8.29 -31.61 -33.06
C ALA A 224 8.67 -30.88 -31.75
N THR A 225 9.76 -30.12 -31.68
CA THR A 225 10.29 -29.60 -30.40
C THR A 225 10.26 -28.07 -30.21
N SER A 226 9.92 -27.26 -31.21
CA SER A 226 9.93 -25.78 -31.06
C SER A 226 8.61 -25.14 -30.59
N ARG A 227 7.53 -25.91 -30.43
CA ARG A 227 6.22 -25.39 -29.96
C ARG A 227 6.17 -25.02 -28.47
N GLY A 228 7.22 -25.28 -27.69
CA GLY A 228 7.26 -25.02 -26.24
C GLY A 228 7.60 -23.58 -25.82
N ALA A 229 8.31 -22.80 -26.67
CA ALA A 229 8.86 -21.50 -26.25
C ALA A 229 7.84 -20.34 -26.27
N GLY A 230 6.82 -20.39 -27.14
CA GLY A 230 5.80 -19.33 -27.23
C GLY A 230 4.78 -19.34 -26.10
N LEU A 231 4.55 -20.50 -25.47
CA LEU A 231 3.51 -20.68 -24.45
C LEU A 231 3.90 -20.04 -23.10
N THR A 232 5.20 -19.88 -22.83
CA THR A 232 5.71 -19.34 -21.57
C THR A 232 5.56 -17.82 -21.47
N ILE A 233 5.70 -17.08 -22.59
CA ILE A 233 5.63 -15.62 -22.61
C ILE A 233 4.20 -15.13 -22.29
N VAL A 234 3.18 -15.75 -22.89
CA VAL A 234 1.77 -15.38 -22.65
C VAL A 234 1.35 -15.67 -21.21
N ALA A 235 1.82 -16.79 -20.64
CA ALA A 235 1.55 -17.14 -19.25
C ALA A 235 2.21 -16.16 -18.26
N PHE A 236 3.43 -15.71 -18.55
CA PHE A 236 4.15 -14.74 -17.71
C PHE A 236 3.46 -13.38 -17.69
N ARG A 237 2.88 -12.93 -18.80
CA ARG A 237 2.11 -11.68 -18.89
C ARG A 237 0.91 -11.65 -17.95
N GLY A 238 0.14 -12.74 -17.95
CA GLY A 238 -1.03 -12.86 -17.08
C GLY A 238 -0.65 -12.81 -15.60
N ILE A 239 0.50 -13.39 -15.25
CA ILE A 239 1.01 -13.34 -13.88
C ILE A 239 1.42 -11.91 -13.53
N ILE A 240 2.30 -11.26 -14.31
CA ILE A 240 2.78 -9.91 -13.99
C ILE A 240 1.64 -8.90 -13.91
N LEU A 241 0.69 -8.91 -14.86
CA LEU A 241 -0.42 -7.96 -14.86
C LEU A 241 -1.32 -8.14 -13.63
N ARG A 242 -1.53 -9.39 -13.18
CA ARG A 242 -2.25 -9.67 -11.94
C ARG A 242 -1.51 -9.18 -10.70
N ILE A 243 -0.19 -9.05 -10.76
CA ILE A 243 0.58 -8.53 -9.63
C ILE A 243 0.66 -7.00 -9.69
N GLY A 244 0.67 -6.43 -10.88
CA GLY A 244 0.49 -4.99 -11.07
C GLY A 244 -0.90 -4.50 -10.63
N ILE A 245 -1.86 -5.40 -10.37
CA ILE A 245 -3.20 -5.00 -9.93
C ILE A 245 -3.23 -4.45 -8.50
N TYR A 246 -2.33 -4.91 -7.60
CA TYR A 246 -2.32 -4.42 -6.21
C TYR A 246 -2.05 -2.92 -6.15
N PRO A 247 -0.94 -2.42 -6.73
CA PRO A 247 -0.64 -0.99 -6.67
C PRO A 247 -1.60 -0.17 -7.53
N LEU A 248 -2.15 -0.74 -8.62
CA LEU A 248 -3.15 -0.03 -9.41
C LEU A 248 -4.45 0.23 -8.63
N VAL A 249 -4.96 -0.78 -7.93
CA VAL A 249 -6.16 -0.62 -7.10
C VAL A 249 -5.88 0.28 -5.90
N SER A 250 -4.70 0.16 -5.28
CA SER A 250 -4.24 1.11 -4.25
C SER A 250 -4.22 2.54 -4.78
N CYS A 251 -3.64 2.77 -5.96
CA CYS A 251 -3.53 4.08 -6.58
C CYS A 251 -4.92 4.68 -6.83
N ILE A 252 -5.84 3.93 -7.43
CA ILE A 252 -7.21 4.38 -7.69
C ILE A 252 -7.92 4.72 -6.38
N THR A 253 -7.85 3.86 -5.37
CA THR A 253 -8.55 4.09 -4.10
C THR A 253 -7.95 5.26 -3.33
N ASN A 254 -6.62 5.42 -3.30
CA ASN A 254 -5.92 6.51 -2.63
C ASN A 254 -6.13 7.85 -3.33
N LEU A 255 -6.02 7.92 -4.66
CA LEU A 255 -6.34 9.13 -5.43
C LEU A 255 -7.79 9.53 -5.25
N THR A 256 -8.74 8.59 -5.38
CA THR A 256 -10.16 8.88 -5.23
C THR A 256 -10.48 9.36 -3.81
N SER A 257 -9.96 8.69 -2.78
CA SER A 257 -10.15 9.10 -1.39
C SER A 257 -9.57 10.49 -1.12
N THR A 258 -8.34 10.76 -1.58
CA THR A 258 -7.67 12.07 -1.37
C THR A 258 -8.44 13.19 -2.08
N PHE A 259 -8.86 12.96 -3.32
CA PHE A 259 -9.65 13.91 -4.08
C PHE A 259 -10.99 14.21 -3.42
N LEU A 260 -11.71 13.17 -2.95
CA LEU A 260 -12.97 13.34 -2.23
C LEU A 260 -12.79 14.05 -0.90
N SER A 261 -11.71 13.77 -0.16
CA SER A 261 -11.38 14.49 1.09
C SER A 261 -11.09 15.97 0.85
N ILE A 262 -10.31 16.32 -0.19
CA ILE A 262 -10.06 17.72 -0.57
C ILE A 262 -11.37 18.40 -1.01
N TYR A 263 -12.19 17.69 -1.79
CA TYR A 263 -13.48 18.20 -2.23
C TYR A 263 -14.41 18.51 -1.06
N GLN A 264 -14.50 17.60 -0.08
CA GLN A 264 -15.30 17.78 1.14
C GLN A 264 -14.81 18.96 1.98
N LEU A 265 -13.50 19.11 2.11
CA LEU A 265 -12.87 20.18 2.87
C LEU A 265 -13.12 21.56 2.24
N LYS A 266 -13.18 21.63 0.91
CA LYS A 266 -13.48 22.87 0.18
C LYS A 266 -14.97 23.24 0.17
N HIS A 267 -15.86 22.23 0.18
CA HIS A 267 -17.31 22.43 0.05
C HIS A 267 -18.06 22.19 1.36
N GLN A 268 -17.37 22.27 2.50
CA GLN A 268 -18.02 22.12 3.80
C GLN A 268 -19.01 23.28 3.98
N PRO A 269 -20.33 23.00 4.10
CA PRO A 269 -21.30 24.07 4.25
C PRO A 269 -21.01 24.88 5.52
N ALA A 270 -21.21 26.20 5.43
CA ALA A 270 -21.22 27.05 6.61
C ALA A 270 -22.23 26.48 7.63
N GLU A 271 -21.88 26.54 8.91
CA GLU A 271 -22.63 25.91 9.99
C GLU A 271 -24.13 26.23 9.90
N GLY A 272 -24.97 25.19 9.96
CA GLY A 272 -26.42 25.32 9.94
C GLY A 272 -27.09 25.34 8.56
N ALA A 273 -26.34 25.38 7.44
CA ALA A 273 -26.95 25.23 6.13
C ALA A 273 -27.39 23.77 5.91
N PRO A 274 -28.67 23.48 5.63
CA PRO A 274 -29.12 22.12 5.36
C PRO A 274 -28.34 21.57 4.17
N LEU A 275 -27.80 20.34 4.30
CA LEU A 275 -27.12 19.66 3.20
C LEU A 275 -28.07 19.56 2.00
N SER A 276 -27.94 20.50 1.06
CA SER A 276 -28.62 20.42 -0.22
C SER A 276 -28.18 19.13 -0.91
N GLY A 277 -29.14 18.38 -1.47
CA GLY A 277 -28.97 16.96 -1.83
C GLY A 277 -27.78 16.63 -2.75
N SER A 278 -27.19 17.62 -3.42
CA SER A 278 -26.01 17.47 -4.26
C SER A 278 -24.72 17.18 -3.47
N GLY A 279 -24.52 17.81 -2.29
CA GLY A 279 -23.27 17.67 -1.52
C GLY A 279 -23.15 16.37 -0.71
N ALA A 280 -24.27 15.67 -0.51
CA ALA A 280 -24.30 14.50 0.36
C ALA A 280 -23.80 13.22 -0.33
N MET A 281 -23.78 13.18 -1.67
CA MET A 281 -23.36 12.01 -2.45
C MET A 281 -21.82 11.84 -2.49
N PRO A 282 -21.01 12.88 -2.72
CA PRO A 282 -19.55 12.77 -2.63
C PRO A 282 -19.05 12.36 -1.24
N LEU A 283 -19.74 12.80 -0.18
CA LEU A 283 -19.44 12.38 1.19
C LEU A 283 -19.66 10.88 1.37
N LEU A 284 -20.86 10.40 1.01
CA LEU A 284 -21.19 8.98 1.11
C LEU A 284 -20.26 8.11 0.27
N LEU A 285 -19.91 8.54 -0.94
CA LEU A 285 -18.98 7.84 -1.81
C LEU A 285 -17.59 7.75 -1.19
N GLY A 286 -17.09 8.85 -0.61
CA GLY A 286 -15.79 8.89 0.07
C GLY A 286 -15.73 7.91 1.23
N LEU A 287 -16.72 7.96 2.14
CA LEU A 287 -16.80 7.02 3.26
C LEU A 287 -16.95 5.57 2.80
N SER A 288 -17.76 5.32 1.76
CA SER A 288 -17.95 3.97 1.21
C SER A 288 -16.65 3.40 0.63
N ILE A 289 -15.87 4.22 -0.09
CA ILE A 289 -14.56 3.81 -0.61
C ILE A 289 -13.59 3.51 0.52
N TYR A 290 -13.55 4.35 1.56
CA TYR A 290 -12.73 4.10 2.76
C TYR A 290 -13.11 2.79 3.46
N ALA A 291 -14.40 2.57 3.70
CA ALA A 291 -14.93 1.36 4.33
C ALA A 291 -14.71 0.10 3.47
N ALA A 292 -14.72 0.23 2.14
CA ALA A 292 -14.51 -0.87 1.22
C ALA A 292 -13.04 -1.31 1.10
N ARG A 293 -12.06 -0.53 1.57
CA ARG A 293 -10.62 -0.86 1.42
C ARG A 293 -10.27 -2.27 1.91
N PRO A 294 -10.61 -2.69 3.15
CA PRO A 294 -10.25 -4.04 3.61
C PRO A 294 -10.93 -5.13 2.76
N LEU A 295 -12.15 -4.88 2.28
CA LEU A 295 -12.87 -5.81 1.42
C LEU A 295 -12.18 -5.97 0.06
N ILE A 296 -11.84 -4.85 -0.58
CA ILE A 296 -11.14 -4.82 -1.87
C ILE A 296 -9.80 -5.56 -1.73
N TYR A 297 -8.99 -5.22 -0.73
CA TYR A 297 -7.67 -5.82 -0.58
C TYR A 297 -7.73 -7.29 -0.15
N GLY A 298 -8.68 -7.68 0.71
CA GLY A 298 -8.94 -9.07 1.02
C GLY A 298 -9.33 -9.88 -0.21
N ALA A 299 -10.18 -9.33 -1.08
CA ALA A 299 -10.58 -9.99 -2.32
C ALA A 299 -9.39 -10.17 -3.27
N ILE A 300 -8.55 -9.15 -3.46
CA ILE A 300 -7.36 -9.28 -4.30
C ILE A 300 -6.42 -10.34 -3.72
N ALA A 301 -6.20 -10.35 -2.40
CA ALA A 301 -5.35 -11.34 -1.75
C ALA A 301 -5.82 -12.79 -1.93
N ILE A 302 -7.13 -13.05 -1.92
CA ILE A 302 -7.69 -14.38 -2.23
C ILE A 302 -7.41 -14.79 -3.67
N THR A 303 -7.45 -13.83 -4.59
CA THR A 303 -7.17 -14.08 -6.01
C THR A 303 -5.67 -14.15 -6.34
N ASP A 304 -4.79 -13.96 -5.36
CA ASP A 304 -3.35 -14.00 -5.59
C ASP A 304 -2.91 -15.39 -6.09
N PRO A 305 -2.13 -15.49 -7.17
CA PRO A 305 -1.64 -16.77 -7.67
C PRO A 305 -0.83 -17.55 -6.64
N SER A 306 -0.07 -16.87 -5.78
CA SER A 306 0.77 -17.49 -4.75
C SER A 306 -0.12 -18.08 -3.65
N PHE A 307 -1.16 -17.35 -3.23
CA PHE A 307 -2.17 -17.84 -2.29
C PHE A 307 -2.91 -19.08 -2.84
N ILE A 308 -3.39 -19.01 -4.08
CA ILE A 308 -4.11 -20.12 -4.72
C ILE A 308 -3.20 -21.37 -4.87
N ARG A 309 -1.93 -21.19 -5.24
CA ARG A 309 -0.97 -22.30 -5.35
C ARG A 309 -0.69 -22.93 -4.00
N ALA A 310 -0.47 -22.13 -2.96
CA ALA A 310 -0.29 -22.61 -1.59
C ALA A 310 -1.51 -23.39 -1.09
N LEU A 311 -2.73 -22.89 -1.36
CA LEU A 311 -3.97 -23.54 -0.99
C LEU A 311 -4.16 -24.89 -1.72
N ARG A 312 -3.80 -24.96 -3.01
CA ARG A 312 -3.82 -26.22 -3.76
C ARG A 312 -2.79 -27.22 -3.23
N ALA A 313 -1.58 -26.76 -2.88
CA ALA A 313 -0.55 -27.60 -2.29
C ALA A 313 -1.01 -28.21 -0.95
N LEU A 314 -1.77 -27.45 -0.16
CA LEU A 314 -2.36 -27.93 1.09
C LEU A 314 -3.49 -28.95 0.87
N ARG A 315 -4.33 -28.77 -0.17
CA ARG A 315 -5.46 -29.65 -0.49
C ARG A 315 -5.05 -30.99 -1.12
N ARG A 316 -3.89 -31.06 -1.78
CA ARG A 316 -3.35 -32.32 -2.29
C ARG A 316 -2.99 -33.19 -1.09
N ARG A 317 -3.96 -33.99 -0.60
CA ARG A 317 -3.71 -35.02 0.42
C ARG A 317 -2.48 -35.81 -0.04
N PRO A 318 -1.53 -36.13 0.86
CA PRO A 318 -0.57 -37.16 0.53
C PRO A 318 -1.44 -38.34 0.12
N ARG A 319 -1.40 -38.72 -1.17
CA ARG A 319 -1.81 -40.06 -1.54
C ARG A 319 -0.89 -40.89 -0.67
N LEU A 320 -1.42 -41.42 0.44
CA LEU A 320 -0.79 -42.48 1.17
C LEU A 320 -0.48 -43.44 0.04
N SER A 321 0.78 -43.50 -0.34
CA SER A 321 1.30 -44.48 -1.27
C SER A 321 0.95 -45.76 -0.55
N SER A 322 -0.21 -46.30 -0.92
CA SER A 322 -0.69 -47.58 -0.46
C SER A 322 0.50 -48.47 -0.73
N VAL A 323 1.15 -48.89 0.35
CA VAL A 323 2.22 -49.86 0.34
C VAL A 323 1.52 -51.14 -0.10
N GLY A 324 1.29 -51.24 -1.40
CA GLY A 324 0.68 -52.35 -2.06
C GLY A 324 1.72 -53.44 -2.11
N SER A 325 1.59 -54.35 -1.16
CA SER A 325 1.88 -55.77 -1.25
C SER A 325 2.28 -56.22 -2.65
N THR A 326 3.48 -56.78 -2.72
CA THR A 326 4.03 -57.58 -3.80
C THR A 326 2.97 -58.53 -4.37
N SER A 327 2.34 -58.19 -5.49
CA SER A 327 1.61 -59.16 -6.31
C SER A 327 2.14 -59.10 -7.73
N THR A 328 3.04 -60.04 -8.00
CA THR A 328 3.49 -60.52 -9.30
C THR A 328 2.27 -60.81 -10.18
N GLY A 329 2.07 -60.06 -11.27
CA GLY A 329 0.91 -60.24 -12.13
C GLY A 329 0.98 -59.44 -13.43
N THR A 330 1.61 -60.05 -14.42
CA THR A 330 1.48 -59.96 -15.88
C THR A 330 0.83 -58.72 -16.54
N GLN A 331 1.62 -58.12 -17.44
CA GLN A 331 1.32 -56.98 -18.29
C GLN A 331 0.19 -57.26 -19.29
N THR A 332 -0.79 -56.35 -19.38
CA THR A 332 -1.50 -56.07 -20.63
C THR A 332 -1.75 -54.58 -20.77
N THR A 333 -1.30 -54.07 -21.91
CA THR A 333 -1.28 -52.68 -22.35
C THR A 333 -2.68 -52.17 -22.69
N SER A 334 -3.10 -51.05 -22.10
CA SER A 334 -4.05 -50.14 -22.75
C SER A 334 -3.95 -48.74 -22.15
N ALA A 335 -3.41 -47.82 -22.95
CA ALA A 335 -3.29 -46.42 -22.63
C ALA A 335 -4.55 -45.68 -23.08
N CYS A 336 -5.28 -45.08 -22.14
CA CYS A 336 -6.22 -44.00 -22.43
C CYS A 336 -5.83 -42.79 -21.58
N LEU A 337 -5.09 -41.90 -22.23
CA LEU A 337 -4.48 -40.71 -21.70
C LEU A 337 -5.54 -39.59 -21.62
N THR A 338 -6.26 -39.49 -20.50
CA THR A 338 -7.08 -38.31 -20.20
C THR A 338 -6.20 -37.25 -19.53
N THR A 339 -5.43 -36.52 -20.33
CA THR A 339 -4.67 -35.35 -19.87
C THR A 339 -5.61 -34.18 -19.67
N VAL A 340 -6.16 -34.03 -18.47
CA VAL A 340 -6.68 -32.74 -18.02
C VAL A 340 -5.48 -31.82 -17.84
N LEU A 341 -5.20 -31.01 -18.87
CA LEU A 341 -4.19 -29.95 -18.88
C LEU A 341 -4.56 -28.87 -17.85
N THR A 342 -4.31 -29.16 -16.57
CA THR A 342 -4.08 -28.13 -15.56
C THR A 342 -2.58 -27.93 -15.48
N PHE A 343 -2.12 -26.89 -16.19
CA PHE A 343 -0.76 -26.39 -16.30
C PHE A 343 0.07 -26.57 -15.00
N ASP A 344 0.97 -27.55 -14.98
CA ASP A 344 2.04 -27.63 -13.98
C ASP A 344 3.08 -26.55 -14.30
N SER A 345 2.97 -25.42 -13.62
CA SER A 345 3.97 -24.33 -13.63
C SER A 345 5.13 -24.60 -12.64
N GLU A 346 5.37 -25.85 -12.24
CA GLU A 346 6.43 -26.20 -11.28
C GLU A 346 7.84 -25.90 -11.81
N LEU A 347 8.04 -25.86 -13.13
CA LEU A 347 9.37 -25.64 -13.72
C LEU A 347 9.86 -24.17 -13.73
N LEU A 348 9.00 -23.21 -13.38
CA LEU A 348 9.30 -21.78 -13.50
C LEU A 348 9.80 -21.10 -12.21
N VAL A 349 9.72 -21.78 -11.05
CA VAL A 349 10.29 -21.24 -9.80
C VAL A 349 11.77 -21.58 -9.66
N ASP A 350 12.23 -22.72 -10.19
CA ASP A 350 13.66 -23.05 -10.26
C ASP A 350 14.40 -22.31 -11.40
N SER A 351 13.67 -21.72 -12.35
CA SER A 351 14.29 -20.92 -13.42
C SER A 351 14.89 -19.60 -12.93
N ASN A 352 14.51 -19.08 -11.75
CA ASN A 352 15.20 -17.93 -11.15
C ASN A 352 16.57 -18.28 -10.55
N ALA A 353 16.89 -19.57 -10.38
CA ALA A 353 18.25 -20.02 -10.06
C ALA A 353 19.10 -20.29 -11.32
N SER A 354 18.49 -20.27 -12.51
CA SER A 354 19.15 -20.56 -13.79
C SER A 354 18.84 -19.54 -14.90
N ILE A 355 18.49 -18.30 -14.55
CA ILE A 355 18.78 -17.16 -15.43
C ILE A 355 20.25 -16.81 -15.15
N ARG A 356 21.16 -17.68 -15.60
CA ARG A 356 22.52 -17.26 -15.92
C ARG A 356 22.35 -16.20 -16.99
N THR A 357 22.65 -14.94 -16.61
CA THR A 357 23.23 -13.91 -17.47
C THR A 357 23.29 -14.32 -18.94
N LEU A 358 22.22 -14.06 -19.71
CA LEU A 358 22.41 -13.89 -21.14
C LEU A 358 23.30 -12.65 -21.25
N PRO A 359 24.52 -12.76 -21.81
CA PRO A 359 25.37 -11.60 -21.95
C PRO A 359 24.60 -10.61 -22.81
N PHE A 360 24.33 -9.43 -22.24
CA PHE A 360 23.89 -8.28 -22.99
C PHE A 360 25.05 -7.93 -23.92
N HIS A 361 25.05 -8.52 -25.10
CA HIS A 361 26.05 -8.29 -26.13
C HIS A 361 25.77 -6.89 -26.69
N SER A 362 26.25 -5.86 -25.98
CA SER A 362 26.45 -4.56 -26.59
C SER A 362 27.47 -4.79 -27.72
N SER A 363 27.01 -4.70 -28.97
CA SER A 363 27.89 -4.65 -30.12
C SER A 363 28.61 -3.29 -30.11
N SER A 364 29.56 -3.16 -29.18
CA SER A 364 30.58 -2.12 -29.21
C SER A 364 31.65 -2.57 -30.20
N ARG A 365 31.73 -1.84 -31.29
CA ARG A 365 32.69 -1.99 -32.38
C ARG A 365 34.10 -1.88 -31.79
N ARG A 366 34.91 -2.93 -31.99
CA ARG A 366 36.29 -3.05 -31.52
C ARG A 366 37.13 -1.81 -31.86
N GLY A 367 37.69 -1.18 -30.84
CA GLY A 367 39.01 -0.55 -30.87
C GLY A 367 39.86 -1.30 -29.86
N ALA A 368 40.91 -1.96 -30.33
CA ALA A 368 41.83 -2.74 -29.51
C ALA A 368 42.70 -1.81 -28.64
N GLY A 369 42.73 -2.07 -27.34
CA GLY A 369 43.63 -1.44 -26.39
C GLY A 369 43.77 -2.36 -25.18
N ASN A 370 44.96 -2.94 -25.02
CA ASN A 370 45.38 -3.71 -23.86
C ASN A 370 45.31 -2.83 -22.62
N GLU A 371 44.74 -3.30 -21.51
CA GLU A 371 45.20 -2.92 -20.16
C GLU A 371 44.63 -3.82 -19.05
N HIS A 372 45.58 -4.43 -18.34
CA HIS A 372 45.67 -4.76 -16.92
C HIS A 372 44.45 -5.25 -16.11
N GLU A 373 44.60 -6.48 -15.61
CA GLU A 373 43.99 -7.00 -14.38
C GLU A 373 44.10 -6.03 -13.20
N LEU A 374 42.99 -5.81 -12.50
CA LEU A 374 42.97 -5.44 -11.08
C LEU A 374 41.72 -6.07 -10.44
N GLY A 375 41.96 -6.96 -9.48
CA GLY A 375 40.95 -7.58 -8.63
C GLY A 375 40.28 -6.57 -7.71
N PHE A 376 38.99 -6.75 -7.47
CA PHE A 376 38.23 -5.97 -6.50
C PHE A 376 37.80 -6.88 -5.36
N ASP A 377 38.61 -6.86 -4.31
CA ASP A 377 38.35 -7.46 -3.02
C ASP A 377 37.28 -6.68 -2.24
N THR A 378 36.56 -7.44 -1.43
CA THR A 378 35.80 -7.11 -0.22
C THR A 378 35.77 -5.66 0.27
N TRP A 379 34.56 -5.12 0.45
CA TRP A 379 34.30 -3.95 1.28
C TRP A 379 34.54 -4.25 2.76
N PRO A 380 35.40 -3.49 3.47
CA PRO A 380 35.49 -3.56 4.91
C PRO A 380 34.55 -2.56 5.58
N GLU A 381 34.05 -3.01 6.71
CA GLU A 381 33.31 -2.31 7.75
C GLU A 381 34.25 -1.31 8.44
N GLU A 382 33.93 -0.01 8.41
CA GLU A 382 34.72 1.00 9.13
C GLU A 382 33.89 1.80 10.15
N ARG A 383 34.51 1.92 11.31
CA ARG A 383 34.04 2.45 12.57
C ARG A 383 34.02 3.98 12.58
N ARG A 384 33.23 4.49 13.52
CA ARG A 384 33.31 5.81 14.16
C ARG A 384 34.73 6.42 14.18
N SER A 385 34.81 7.69 13.84
CA SER A 385 35.65 8.64 14.57
C SER A 385 35.00 10.03 14.61
N ASN A 386 35.17 10.67 15.76
CA ASN A 386 34.79 12.05 16.08
C ASN A 386 35.62 13.05 15.25
N GLY A 387 35.07 14.23 14.98
CA GLY A 387 35.84 15.37 14.51
C GLY A 387 34.99 16.63 14.35
N SER A 388 35.15 17.57 15.28
CA SER A 388 34.50 18.87 15.35
C SER A 388 34.92 19.87 14.25
N SER A 389 34.02 20.82 14.06
CA SER A 389 34.24 22.27 13.88
C SER A 389 34.41 22.89 12.49
N MET A 390 33.66 24.00 12.39
CA MET A 390 34.02 25.32 11.85
C MET A 390 33.52 25.72 10.45
N LEU A 391 32.71 26.80 10.53
CA LEU A 391 32.52 27.91 9.58
C LEU A 391 31.78 27.56 8.29
N ASP A 392 30.98 28.44 7.69
CA ASP A 392 30.23 29.66 8.00
C ASP A 392 29.58 29.98 6.64
N SER A 393 28.65 30.94 6.59
CA SER A 393 28.21 31.62 5.35
C SER A 393 27.33 30.81 4.36
N ASP A 394 26.25 31.33 3.76
CA ASP A 394 25.68 32.66 3.76
C ASP A 394 24.17 32.60 3.54
N VAL A 395 23.52 33.58 4.16
CA VAL A 395 22.13 33.98 4.03
C VAL A 395 22.00 34.83 2.76
N GLU A 396 21.17 34.42 1.81
CA GLU A 396 20.75 35.30 0.70
C GLU A 396 19.24 35.55 0.72
N SER A 397 18.91 36.58 1.48
CA SER A 397 17.82 37.53 1.32
C SER A 397 17.39 37.77 -0.14
N VAL A 398 16.11 37.56 -0.45
CA VAL A 398 15.43 38.30 -1.53
C VAL A 398 14.21 39.03 -0.98
N ARG A 399 14.25 40.34 -1.18
CA ARG A 399 13.29 41.38 -0.77
C ARG A 399 11.97 41.33 -1.54
N ALA A 400 10.99 41.85 -0.82
CA ALA A 400 9.64 42.26 -1.18
C ALA A 400 9.50 43.22 -2.39
N ALA A 401 8.28 43.25 -2.94
CA ALA A 401 7.59 44.49 -3.29
C ALA A 401 6.05 44.33 -3.19
N PRO A 402 5.29 45.42 -2.95
CA PRO A 402 3.97 45.40 -2.32
C PRO A 402 2.83 45.83 -3.26
N SER A 403 1.57 45.54 -2.90
CA SER A 403 0.43 46.34 -3.37
C SER A 403 -0.81 46.26 -2.46
N THR A 404 -1.02 47.39 -1.78
CA THR A 404 -2.27 48.15 -1.69
C THR A 404 -3.47 47.56 -0.94
N ILE A 405 -3.60 48.08 0.28
CA ILE A 405 -4.76 48.08 1.17
C ILE A 405 -5.85 49.01 0.62
N GLN A 406 -7.09 48.54 0.54
CA GLN A 406 -8.28 49.39 0.55
C GLN A 406 -8.86 49.41 1.97
N LYS A 407 -8.99 50.64 2.49
CA LYS A 407 -9.61 51.02 3.76
C LYS A 407 -11.13 50.83 3.66
N GLU A 408 -11.72 50.08 4.58
CA GLU A 408 -13.06 50.37 5.07
C GLU A 408 -12.98 50.62 6.59
N VAL A 409 -13.53 51.78 6.96
CA VAL A 409 -13.59 52.34 8.30
C VAL A 409 -14.84 51.76 8.96
N GLY A 410 -14.65 50.98 10.01
CA GLY A 410 -15.70 50.46 10.88
C GLY A 410 -15.33 50.75 12.32
N ASP A 411 -15.90 51.82 12.83
CA ASP A 411 -15.78 52.39 14.17
C ASP A 411 -16.47 51.51 15.20
N THR A 412 -15.74 50.99 16.20
CA THR A 412 -16.29 50.52 17.49
C THR A 412 -15.20 50.39 18.55
N GLY A 413 -15.26 51.31 19.52
CA GLY A 413 -15.44 50.95 20.93
C GLY A 413 -14.23 50.41 21.71
N ASP A 414 -13.62 51.33 22.46
CA ASP A 414 -12.66 51.09 23.53
C ASP A 414 -13.15 50.09 24.59
N VAL A 415 -12.35 49.06 24.88
CA VAL A 415 -12.23 48.46 26.22
C VAL A 415 -10.76 48.03 26.43
N GLU A 416 -10.03 48.82 27.21
CA GLU A 416 -8.75 48.42 27.82
C GLU A 416 -8.98 47.40 28.94
N HIS A 417 -8.20 46.32 28.93
CA HIS A 417 -7.29 45.89 30.02
C HIS A 417 -7.03 44.38 29.97
N GLY A 418 -5.75 43.99 30.05
CA GLY A 418 -5.35 42.70 30.61
C GLY A 418 -4.25 41.96 29.86
N LEU A 419 -3.00 42.36 30.08
CA LEU A 419 -1.80 41.58 29.75
C LEU A 419 -1.81 40.19 30.40
N GLY A 420 -1.29 39.19 29.70
CA GLY A 420 -0.90 37.91 30.28
C GLY A 420 -0.67 36.81 29.25
N VAL A 421 0.37 36.94 28.40
CA VAL A 421 0.85 35.83 27.57
C VAL A 421 1.84 35.03 28.41
N GLU A 422 1.40 33.89 28.94
CA GLU A 422 2.24 32.93 29.64
C GLU A 422 2.82 31.93 28.62
N LEU A 423 4.14 31.85 28.61
CA LEU A 423 4.97 30.98 27.80
C LEU A 423 4.84 29.54 28.33
N CYS A 424 4.57 28.56 27.47
CA CYS A 424 4.67 27.14 27.84
C CYS A 424 6.14 26.74 28.02
N ASP A 425 6.65 26.85 29.25
CA ASP A 425 7.87 26.17 29.70
C ASP A 425 7.57 24.67 29.94
N ALA A 426 8.35 23.82 29.30
CA ALA A 426 8.36 22.38 29.53
C ALA A 426 8.94 22.04 30.92
N PRO A 427 8.34 21.13 31.71
CA PRO A 427 8.91 20.79 33.00
C PRO A 427 10.12 19.86 32.86
N GLY A 428 11.21 20.34 33.45
CA GLY A 428 12.46 19.62 33.64
C GLY A 428 12.34 18.33 34.45
N GLN A 429 12.92 17.29 33.88
CA GLN A 429 13.86 16.34 34.49
C GLN A 429 14.20 16.62 35.97
N ARG A 430 13.71 15.77 36.88
CA ARG A 430 14.20 15.71 38.27
C ARG A 430 15.14 14.55 38.46
N ASP A 431 16.31 14.91 38.98
CA ASP A 431 17.38 14.05 39.43
C ASP A 431 17.02 13.18 40.64
N VAL A 432 17.71 12.05 40.61
CA VAL A 432 18.12 11.16 41.68
C VAL A 432 18.70 11.92 42.89
N ALA A 433 18.21 11.66 44.11
CA ALA A 433 19.02 11.44 45.32
C ALA A 433 18.20 11.19 46.61
N ARG A 434 18.49 10.04 47.24
CA ARG A 434 18.75 9.75 48.67
C ARG A 434 17.66 9.84 49.77
N HIS A 435 17.77 8.81 50.64
CA HIS A 435 17.22 8.62 52.00
C HIS A 435 15.71 8.35 52.03
N ILE A 436 15.19 7.19 52.47
CA ILE A 436 15.58 6.18 53.47
C ILE A 436 15.31 4.78 52.91
#